data_AF-A0A497MAF0-F1
#
_entry.id   AF-A0A497MAF0-F1
#
_cell.length_a   1.000
_cell.length_b   1.000
_cell.length_c   1.000
_cell.angle_alpha   90.00
_cell.angle_beta   90.00
_cell.angle_gamma   90.00
#
_symmetry.space_group_name_H-M   'P 1'
#
loop_
_entity.id
_entity.type
_entity.pdbx_description
1 polymer ?
#
loop_
_entity_poly.entity_id
_entity_poly.type
_entity_poly.pdbx_seq_one_letter_code
_entity_poly.pdbx_strand_id
1 'polypeptide(L)'
;MPVRREEVQELVSRYSGLTVGVLGSHSAEEVAVAAKSAGLKTVVVCQKGREGLYARHDRFLFDHVIVLDRFADMVEEHVQEKLRELNTVFIPNRSFTVYVGWRNIEEKLYIPLYGNRFMLKTEERNLPRNQYWLLEKAGVKIPKIFKSPDEIDRLVIVKVRQKRKPLERAFFTACSPEEYWAKAERLIKDDVIAEEDLKQAVIEEFV
;
A
#
# COMPACT_ATOMS: atom_id res chain seq x y z
N MET A 1 6.45 1.60 -20.47
CA MET A 1 5.94 2.99 -20.43
C MET A 1 4.71 2.99 -19.53
N PRO A 2 4.46 4.04 -18.73
CA PRO A 2 3.28 4.09 -17.88
C PRO A 2 1.99 4.09 -18.70
N VAL A 3 0.94 3.50 -18.13
CA VAL A 3 -0.42 3.55 -18.70
C VAL A 3 -0.87 5.00 -18.78
N ARG A 4 -1.31 5.44 -19.97
CA ARG A 4 -1.69 6.84 -20.18
C ARG A 4 -3.13 7.09 -19.76
N ARG A 5 -3.41 8.32 -19.34
CA ARG A 5 -4.74 8.72 -18.87
C ARG A 5 -5.77 8.61 -20.00
N GLU A 6 -5.40 9.02 -21.20
CA GLU A 6 -6.27 9.06 -22.37
C GLU A 6 -6.71 7.64 -22.77
N GLU A 7 -5.81 6.66 -22.70
CA GLU A 7 -6.11 5.25 -22.99
C GLU A 7 -7.14 4.69 -22.00
N VAL A 8 -7.00 5.00 -20.71
CA VAL A 8 -7.96 4.58 -19.68
C VAL A 8 -9.30 5.30 -19.84
N GLN A 9 -9.31 6.58 -20.22
CA GLN A 9 -10.55 7.32 -20.49
C GLN A 9 -11.29 6.77 -21.70
N GLU A 10 -10.57 6.43 -22.77
CA GLU A 10 -11.15 5.79 -23.94
C GLU A 10 -11.76 4.43 -23.59
N LEU A 11 -11.04 3.61 -22.80
CA LEU A 11 -11.56 2.33 -22.30
C LEU A 11 -12.87 2.52 -21.52
N VAL A 12 -12.90 3.43 -20.55
CA VAL A 12 -14.09 3.69 -19.72
C VAL A 12 -15.25 4.24 -20.55
N SER A 13 -14.99 5.01 -21.61
CA SER A 13 -16.05 5.54 -22.49
C SER A 13 -16.86 4.45 -23.20
N ARG A 14 -16.32 3.22 -23.27
CA ARG A 14 -16.96 2.05 -23.89
C ARG A 14 -17.72 1.20 -22.88
N TYR A 15 -17.67 1.52 -21.59
CA TYR A 15 -18.38 0.76 -20.56
C TYR A 15 -19.87 1.06 -20.61
N SER A 16 -20.69 0.02 -20.67
CA SER A 16 -22.16 0.09 -20.68
C SER A 16 -22.79 -0.06 -19.29
N GLY A 17 -21.96 -0.21 -18.27
CA GLY A 17 -22.34 -0.32 -16.86
C GLY A 17 -21.10 -0.11 -15.99
N LEU A 18 -21.23 -0.30 -14.68
CA LEU A 18 -20.11 -0.11 -13.75
C LEU A 18 -20.11 -1.23 -12.71
N THR A 19 -18.95 -1.86 -12.54
CA THR A 19 -18.65 -2.74 -11.41
C THR A 19 -17.54 -2.12 -10.58
N VAL A 20 -17.72 -2.04 -9.27
CA VAL A 20 -16.67 -1.59 -8.34
C VAL A 20 -15.75 -2.77 -8.02
N GLY A 21 -14.48 -2.65 -8.39
CA GLY A 21 -13.46 -3.64 -8.11
C GLY A 21 -12.64 -3.29 -6.88
N VAL A 22 -12.28 -4.29 -6.08
CA VAL A 22 -11.36 -4.10 -4.94
C VAL A 22 -10.53 -5.34 -4.70
N LEU A 23 -9.31 -5.17 -4.19
CA LEU A 23 -8.47 -6.29 -3.76
C LEU A 23 -8.96 -6.77 -2.39
N GLY A 24 -9.19 -8.08 -2.24
CA GLY A 24 -9.71 -8.75 -1.03
C GLY A 24 -8.75 -8.71 0.15
N SER A 25 -8.61 -7.53 0.75
CA SER A 25 -7.83 -7.21 1.95
C SER A 25 -8.09 -5.76 2.37
N HIS A 26 -7.61 -5.35 3.54
CA HIS A 26 -7.67 -3.98 4.06
C HIS A 26 -9.08 -3.45 4.23
N SER A 27 -9.66 -2.83 3.21
CA SER A 27 -10.95 -2.13 3.27
C SER A 27 -11.92 -2.62 2.19
N ALA A 28 -11.84 -3.91 1.84
CA ALA A 28 -12.60 -4.50 0.74
C ALA A 28 -14.10 -4.58 1.06
N GLU A 29 -14.46 -4.89 2.31
CA GLU A 29 -15.84 -4.98 2.76
C GLU A 29 -16.52 -3.60 2.75
N GLU A 30 -15.87 -2.56 3.26
CA GLU A 30 -16.42 -1.20 3.28
C GLU A 30 -16.62 -0.66 1.87
N VAL A 31 -15.66 -0.93 0.96
CA VAL A 31 -15.79 -0.59 -0.45
C VAL A 31 -17.00 -1.31 -1.06
N ALA A 32 -17.18 -2.59 -0.76
CA ALA A 32 -18.29 -3.38 -1.30
C ALA A 32 -19.64 -2.93 -0.74
N VAL A 33 -19.73 -2.67 0.56
CA VAL A 33 -20.93 -2.12 1.21
C VAL A 33 -21.32 -0.79 0.57
N ALA A 34 -20.37 0.14 0.42
CA ALA A 34 -20.63 1.44 -0.20
C ALA A 34 -21.10 1.31 -1.66
N ALA A 35 -20.44 0.44 -2.43
CA ALA A 35 -20.83 0.18 -3.82
C ALA A 35 -22.26 -0.41 -3.92
N LYS A 36 -22.57 -1.41 -3.08
CA LYS A 36 -23.90 -2.03 -3.01
C LYS A 36 -24.97 -1.03 -2.59
N SER A 37 -24.71 -0.19 -1.60
CA SER A 37 -25.63 0.87 -1.17
C SER A 37 -25.88 1.90 -2.28
N ALA A 38 -24.91 2.10 -3.19
CA ALA A 38 -25.06 2.93 -4.39
C ALA A 38 -25.71 2.18 -5.58
N GLY A 39 -26.16 0.92 -5.40
CA GLY A 39 -26.76 0.12 -6.46
C GLY A 39 -25.78 -0.40 -7.51
N LEU A 40 -24.48 -0.39 -7.22
CA LEU A 40 -23.42 -0.82 -8.13
C LEU A 40 -23.10 -2.30 -7.93
N LYS A 41 -22.67 -2.96 -9.02
CA LYS A 41 -22.12 -4.31 -8.94
C LYS A 41 -20.73 -4.28 -8.30
N THR A 42 -20.32 -5.40 -7.72
CA THR A 42 -19.02 -5.52 -7.04
C THR A 42 -18.21 -6.73 -7.51
N VAL A 43 -16.90 -6.55 -7.63
CA VAL A 43 -15.94 -7.64 -7.86
C VAL A 43 -14.80 -7.57 -6.86
N VAL A 44 -14.46 -8.69 -6.25
CA VAL A 44 -13.29 -8.82 -5.37
C VAL A 44 -12.24 -9.73 -5.99
N VAL A 45 -11.00 -9.24 -5.99
CA VAL A 45 -9.83 -10.04 -6.39
C VAL A 45 -9.16 -10.56 -5.13
N CYS A 46 -9.19 -11.87 -4.92
CA CYS A 46 -8.63 -12.57 -3.77
C CYS A 46 -7.36 -13.35 -4.16
N GLN A 47 -6.60 -13.74 -3.15
CA GLN A 47 -5.49 -14.68 -3.28
C GLN A 47 -5.88 -16.02 -2.65
N LYS A 48 -5.47 -17.14 -3.26
CA LYS A 48 -5.66 -18.48 -2.69
C LYS A 48 -5.15 -18.57 -1.25
N GLY A 49 -5.94 -19.17 -0.39
CA GLY A 49 -5.73 -19.25 1.06
C GLY A 49 -6.16 -18.00 1.83
N ARG A 50 -6.63 -16.94 1.17
CA ARG A 50 -7.07 -15.66 1.77
C ARG A 50 -8.45 -15.22 1.31
N GLU A 51 -9.11 -16.02 0.49
CA GLU A 51 -10.41 -15.74 -0.11
C GLU A 51 -11.59 -16.08 0.80
N GLY A 52 -11.40 -16.89 1.84
CA GLY A 52 -12.50 -17.46 2.63
C GLY A 52 -13.49 -16.42 3.16
N LEU A 53 -12.99 -15.29 3.65
CA LEU A 53 -13.81 -14.16 4.10
C LEU A 53 -14.75 -13.69 2.97
N TYR A 54 -14.20 -13.26 1.84
CA TYR A 54 -14.96 -12.65 0.75
C TYR A 54 -15.74 -13.66 -0.12
N ALA A 55 -15.22 -14.86 -0.30
CA ALA A 55 -15.77 -15.88 -1.17
C ALA A 55 -16.82 -16.77 -0.48
N ARG A 56 -16.86 -16.78 0.86
CA ARG A 56 -17.80 -17.60 1.63
C ARG A 56 -18.62 -16.78 2.62
N HIS A 57 -17.96 -16.12 3.58
CA HIS A 57 -18.66 -15.44 4.68
C HIS A 57 -19.38 -14.19 4.19
N ASP A 58 -18.69 -13.35 3.43
CA ASP A 58 -19.20 -12.07 2.93
C ASP A 58 -19.54 -12.14 1.44
N ARG A 59 -19.84 -13.34 0.95
CA ARG A 59 -20.13 -13.58 -0.46
C ARG A 59 -21.28 -12.72 -0.98
N PHE A 60 -22.20 -12.32 -0.11
CA PHE A 60 -23.33 -11.45 -0.44
C PHE A 60 -22.92 -10.02 -0.80
N LEU A 61 -21.75 -9.56 -0.35
CA LEU A 61 -21.21 -8.23 -0.69
C LEU A 61 -20.60 -8.17 -2.10
N PHE A 62 -20.26 -9.31 -2.70
CA PHE A 62 -19.49 -9.38 -3.95
C PHE A 62 -20.25 -10.10 -5.05
N ASP A 63 -20.65 -9.44 -6.13
CA ASP A 63 -21.31 -10.16 -7.25
C ASP A 63 -20.36 -11.15 -7.92
N HIS A 64 -19.09 -10.76 -8.05
CA HIS A 64 -18.03 -11.54 -8.67
C HIS A 64 -16.85 -11.72 -7.71
N VAL A 65 -16.25 -12.91 -7.74
CA VAL A 65 -15.03 -13.23 -7.01
C VAL A 65 -14.01 -13.79 -8.01
N ILE A 66 -12.81 -13.21 -8.03
CA ILE A 66 -11.67 -13.68 -8.83
C ILE A 66 -10.61 -14.15 -7.84
N VAL A 67 -10.20 -15.42 -7.91
CA VAL A 67 -9.17 -15.97 -7.02
C VAL A 67 -7.91 -16.23 -7.81
N LEU A 68 -6.81 -15.59 -7.40
CA LEU A 68 -5.49 -15.69 -8.02
C LEU A 68 -4.54 -16.51 -7.15
N ASP A 69 -3.47 -17.07 -7.73
CA ASP A 69 -2.41 -17.71 -6.95
C ASP A 69 -1.66 -16.70 -6.09
N ARG A 70 -1.35 -15.53 -6.66
CA ARG A 70 -0.82 -14.37 -5.95
C ARG A 70 -1.55 -13.11 -6.39
N PHE A 71 -1.69 -12.15 -5.49
CA PHE A 71 -2.23 -10.83 -5.84
C PHE A 71 -1.45 -10.14 -6.98
N ALA A 72 -0.14 -10.36 -7.05
CA ALA A 72 0.69 -9.80 -8.12
C ALA A 72 0.29 -10.31 -9.52
N ASP A 73 -0.34 -11.49 -9.62
CA ASP A 73 -0.79 -12.08 -10.88
C ASP A 73 -2.00 -11.32 -11.46
N MET A 74 -2.49 -10.27 -10.80
CA MET A 74 -3.50 -9.36 -11.36
C MET A 74 -2.99 -8.60 -12.60
N VAL A 75 -1.68 -8.56 -12.83
CA VAL A 75 -1.06 -8.02 -14.05
C VAL A 75 -1.21 -8.92 -15.26
N GLU A 76 -1.62 -10.18 -15.08
CA GLU A 76 -1.78 -11.11 -16.19
C GLU A 76 -2.97 -10.70 -17.08
N GLU A 77 -2.77 -10.74 -18.39
CA GLU A 77 -3.72 -10.15 -19.34
C GLU A 77 -5.13 -10.74 -19.23
N HIS A 78 -5.25 -12.06 -19.05
CA HIS A 78 -6.53 -12.73 -18.87
C HIS A 78 -7.30 -12.27 -17.62
N VAL A 79 -6.60 -11.84 -16.55
CA VAL A 79 -7.23 -11.28 -15.35
C VAL A 79 -7.73 -9.86 -15.64
N GLN A 80 -6.91 -9.06 -16.31
CA GLN A 80 -7.26 -7.69 -16.68
C GLN A 80 -8.42 -7.66 -17.69
N GLU A 81 -8.44 -8.55 -18.67
CA GLU A 81 -9.52 -8.73 -19.63
C GLU A 81 -10.83 -9.01 -18.91
N LYS A 82 -10.84 -9.99 -18.00
CA LYS A 82 -12.02 -10.28 -17.17
C LYS A 82 -12.50 -9.07 -16.36
N LEU A 83 -11.59 -8.28 -15.78
CA LEU A 83 -11.96 -7.05 -15.07
C LEU A 83 -12.57 -6.01 -16.02
N ARG A 84 -12.04 -5.85 -17.25
CA ARG A 84 -12.58 -4.92 -18.24
C ARG A 84 -13.93 -5.37 -18.80
N GLU A 85 -14.13 -6.67 -19.03
CA GLU A 85 -15.42 -7.25 -19.44
C GLU A 85 -16.52 -7.01 -18.40
N LEU A 86 -16.15 -6.99 -17.12
CA LEU A 86 -17.05 -6.63 -16.02
C LEU A 86 -17.30 -5.11 -15.93
N ASN A 87 -16.73 -4.29 -16.81
CA ASN A 87 -16.76 -2.83 -16.74
C ASN A 87 -16.24 -2.32 -15.38
N THR A 88 -15.11 -2.87 -14.93
CA THR A 88 -14.61 -2.61 -13.57
C THR A 88 -13.91 -1.26 -13.45
N VAL A 89 -14.33 -0.45 -12.48
CA VAL A 89 -13.51 0.63 -11.92
C VAL A 89 -12.97 0.17 -10.58
N PHE A 90 -11.65 0.07 -10.48
CA PHE A 90 -10.99 -0.51 -9.33
C PHE A 90 -10.67 0.56 -8.28
N ILE A 91 -11.06 0.32 -7.03
CA ILE A 91 -10.78 1.18 -5.90
C ILE A 91 -9.51 0.65 -5.20
N PRO A 92 -8.39 1.39 -5.25
CA PRO A 92 -7.16 0.95 -4.63
C PRO A 92 -7.28 1.02 -3.10
N ASN A 93 -6.81 -0.02 -2.42
CA ASN A 93 -6.59 -0.03 -0.97
C ASN A 93 -5.09 -0.25 -0.68
N ARG A 94 -4.67 -0.20 0.59
CA ARG A 94 -3.26 -0.35 0.94
C ARG A 94 -2.66 -1.69 0.51
N SER A 95 -3.44 -2.76 0.59
CA SER A 95 -2.97 -4.09 0.18
C SER A 95 -2.72 -4.19 -1.31
N PHE A 96 -3.44 -3.40 -2.12
CA PHE A 96 -3.20 -3.31 -3.56
C PHE A 96 -1.81 -2.77 -3.88
N THR A 97 -1.40 -1.66 -3.25
CA THR A 97 -0.05 -1.10 -3.47
C THR A 97 1.04 -2.02 -2.95
N VAL A 98 0.83 -2.66 -1.79
CA VAL A 98 1.80 -3.58 -1.16
C VAL A 98 2.01 -4.86 -1.97
N TYR A 99 0.94 -5.53 -2.39
CA TYR A 99 1.06 -6.87 -3.00
C TYR A 99 1.21 -6.86 -4.51
N VAL A 100 0.59 -5.89 -5.20
CA VAL A 100 0.76 -5.75 -6.66
C VAL A 100 2.02 -4.96 -6.98
N GLY A 101 2.35 -3.97 -6.15
CA GLY A 101 3.53 -3.11 -6.31
C GLY A 101 3.26 -1.92 -7.23
N TRP A 102 3.66 -0.72 -6.79
CA TRP A 102 3.40 0.54 -7.50
C TRP A 102 3.85 0.53 -8.96
N ARG A 103 4.97 -0.13 -9.29
CA ARG A 103 5.49 -0.16 -10.67
C ARG A 103 4.61 -0.98 -11.60
N ASN A 104 4.13 -2.14 -11.15
CA ASN A 104 3.15 -2.92 -11.89
C ASN A 104 1.84 -2.13 -12.07
N ILE A 105 1.42 -1.39 -11.04
CA ILE A 105 0.24 -0.54 -11.09
C ILE A 105 0.41 0.58 -12.12
N GLU A 106 1.56 1.25 -12.16
CA GLU A 106 1.81 2.34 -13.12
C GLU A 106 2.02 1.84 -14.56
N GLU A 107 2.70 0.71 -14.75
CA GLU A 107 3.22 0.30 -16.06
C GLU A 107 2.47 -0.86 -16.72
N LYS A 108 1.76 -1.70 -15.96
CA LYS A 108 1.21 -2.97 -16.47
C LYS A 108 -0.30 -3.13 -16.29
N LEU A 109 -0.90 -2.45 -15.31
CA LEU A 109 -2.33 -2.55 -15.05
C LEU A 109 -3.15 -1.61 -15.93
N TYR A 110 -3.55 -2.11 -17.09
CA TYR A 110 -4.51 -1.49 -17.99
C TYR A 110 -5.96 -1.77 -17.58
N ILE A 111 -6.31 -1.30 -16.37
CA ILE A 111 -7.67 -1.25 -15.84
C ILE A 111 -7.96 0.14 -15.28
N PRO A 112 -9.20 0.63 -15.29
CA PRO A 112 -9.55 1.91 -14.67
C PRO A 112 -9.35 1.89 -13.16
N LEU A 113 -8.68 2.91 -12.62
CA LEU A 113 -8.51 3.11 -11.18
C LEU A 113 -9.25 4.37 -10.73
N TYR A 114 -9.95 4.29 -9.61
CA TYR A 114 -10.47 5.47 -8.94
C TYR A 114 -9.32 6.22 -8.23
N GLY A 115 -9.19 7.51 -8.51
CA GLY A 115 -8.13 8.37 -7.95
C GLY A 115 -6.94 8.58 -8.91
N ASN A 116 -5.77 8.89 -8.35
CA ASN A 116 -4.57 9.16 -9.14
C ASN A 116 -3.57 8.00 -9.04
N ARG A 117 -3.44 7.24 -10.15
CA ARG A 117 -2.51 6.10 -10.28
C ARG A 117 -1.09 6.44 -9.84
N PHE A 118 -0.60 7.63 -10.20
CA PHE A 118 0.79 8.04 -9.95
C PHE A 118 1.04 8.52 -8.51
N MET A 119 -0.02 8.72 -7.71
CA MET A 119 0.12 9.07 -6.30
C MET A 119 0.38 7.84 -5.43
N LEU A 120 0.01 6.64 -5.88
CA LEU A 120 0.16 5.42 -5.09
C LEU A 120 1.62 5.11 -4.72
N LYS A 121 2.59 5.46 -5.59
CA LYS A 121 4.01 5.30 -5.27
C LYS A 121 4.51 6.23 -4.16
N THR A 122 3.79 7.29 -3.82
CA THR A 122 4.21 8.20 -2.73
C THR A 122 4.18 7.49 -1.37
N GLU A 123 3.44 6.39 -1.25
CA GLU A 123 3.44 5.52 -0.07
C GLU A 123 4.73 4.67 0.07
N GLU A 124 5.58 4.64 -0.96
CA GLU A 124 6.87 3.95 -0.92
C GLU A 124 7.89 4.73 -0.10
N ARG A 125 8.42 4.08 0.93
CA ARG A 125 9.31 4.72 1.91
C ARG A 125 10.64 5.18 1.30
N ASN A 126 11.14 4.45 0.30
CA ASN A 126 12.49 4.61 -0.23
C ASN A 126 12.56 5.47 -1.51
N LEU A 127 11.46 6.07 -1.94
CA LEU A 127 11.46 6.94 -3.12
C LEU A 127 11.75 8.39 -2.74
N PRO A 128 12.46 9.17 -3.59
CA PRO A 128 12.76 10.57 -3.31
C PRO A 128 11.51 11.46 -3.14
N ARG A 129 10.41 11.13 -3.83
CA ARG A 129 9.12 11.83 -3.74
C ARG A 129 8.10 10.99 -2.98
N ASN A 130 8.49 10.54 -1.79
CA ASN A 130 7.64 9.81 -0.86
C ASN A 130 6.71 10.74 -0.06
N GLN A 131 6.03 10.18 0.94
CA GLN A 131 5.14 10.90 1.85
C GLN A 131 5.81 12.11 2.53
N TYR A 132 7.03 11.99 3.06
CA TYR A 132 7.71 13.12 3.72
C TYR A 132 7.93 14.27 2.75
N TRP A 133 8.42 13.97 1.55
CA TRP A 133 8.58 14.98 0.51
C TRP A 133 7.27 15.68 0.19
N LEU A 134 6.16 14.93 0.07
CA LEU A 134 4.85 15.52 -0.21
C LEU A 134 4.36 16.43 0.92
N LEU A 135 4.52 16.01 2.17
CA LEU A 135 4.14 16.79 3.35
C LEU A 135 4.95 18.08 3.46
N GLU A 136 6.27 18.02 3.25
CA GLU A 136 7.15 19.19 3.21
C GLU A 136 6.73 20.17 2.13
N LYS A 137 6.45 19.69 0.91
CA LYS A 137 6.01 20.55 -0.21
C LYS A 137 4.64 21.16 0.02
N ALA A 138 3.77 20.49 0.79
CA ALA A 138 2.47 21.00 1.17
C ALA A 138 2.52 21.97 2.37
N GLY A 139 3.68 22.16 3.02
CA GLY A 139 3.80 22.99 4.22
C GLY A 139 3.12 22.37 5.44
N VAL A 140 2.90 21.05 5.45
CA VAL A 140 2.33 20.35 6.60
C VAL A 140 3.41 20.21 7.66
N LYS A 141 3.10 20.61 8.90
CA LYS A 141 4.01 20.42 10.03
C LYS A 141 4.22 18.92 10.27
N ILE A 142 5.47 18.49 10.18
CA ILE A 142 5.92 17.13 10.50
C ILE A 142 6.91 17.17 11.68
N PRO A 143 7.08 16.05 12.42
CA PRO A 143 8.12 15.97 13.45
C PRO A 143 9.51 16.28 12.88
N LYS A 144 10.39 16.89 13.68
CA LYS A 144 11.80 17.09 13.28
C LYS A 144 12.42 15.73 12.97
N ILE A 145 13.01 15.61 11.78
CA ILE A 145 13.80 14.43 11.38
C ILE A 145 15.27 14.70 11.68
N PHE A 146 15.91 13.78 12.38
CA PHE A 146 17.32 13.84 12.73
C PHE A 146 18.14 13.07 11.69
N LYS A 147 19.26 13.64 11.24
CA LYS A 147 20.10 13.02 10.20
C LYS A 147 21.01 11.93 10.74
N SER A 148 21.38 12.02 12.02
CA SER A 148 22.16 11.02 12.71
C SER A 148 21.74 10.92 14.19
N PRO A 149 22.07 9.79 14.86
CA PRO A 149 21.88 9.65 16.29
C PRO A 149 22.61 10.73 17.11
N ASP A 150 23.73 11.25 16.60
CA ASP A 150 24.54 12.27 17.29
C ASP A 150 23.83 13.63 17.39
N GLU A 151 22.83 13.88 16.54
CA GLU A 151 22.01 15.10 16.58
C GLU A 151 20.88 15.03 17.61
N ILE A 152 20.68 13.89 18.29
CA ILE A 152 19.58 13.70 19.25
C ILE A 152 19.75 14.66 20.43
N ASP A 153 18.81 15.61 20.54
CA ASP A 153 18.76 16.66 21.56
C ASP A 153 17.49 16.61 22.45
N ARG A 154 16.62 15.60 22.23
CA ARG A 154 15.31 15.43 22.89
C ARG A 154 14.82 13.98 22.75
N LEU A 155 13.63 13.69 23.30
CA LEU A 155 12.97 12.41 23.09
C LEU A 155 12.65 12.20 21.61
N VAL A 156 13.13 11.10 21.05
CA VAL A 156 12.88 10.66 19.68
C VAL A 156 12.23 9.29 19.65
N ILE A 157 11.51 9.01 18.55
CA ILE A 157 11.13 7.66 18.13
C ILE A 157 11.98 7.25 16.93
N VAL A 158 12.66 6.12 17.08
CA VAL A 158 13.45 5.49 16.02
C VAL A 158 12.62 4.39 15.40
N LYS A 159 12.53 4.42 14.08
CA LYS A 159 11.62 3.58 13.33
C LYS A 159 12.40 2.75 12.29
N VAL A 160 12.64 1.48 12.59
CA VAL A 160 13.51 0.56 11.82
C VAL A 160 12.68 -0.55 11.18
N ARG A 161 13.10 -1.12 10.05
CA ARG A 161 12.46 -2.32 9.48
C ARG A 161 12.78 -3.55 10.34
N GLN A 162 11.83 -4.46 10.49
CA GLN A 162 12.11 -5.74 11.16
C GLN A 162 12.84 -6.70 10.21
N LYS A 163 13.85 -7.39 10.73
CA LYS A 163 14.72 -8.29 9.96
C LYS A 163 13.94 -9.41 9.25
N ARG A 164 13.01 -10.05 9.96
CA ARG A 164 12.24 -11.21 9.44
C ARG A 164 10.86 -10.83 8.88
N LYS A 165 10.43 -9.58 9.08
CA LYS A 165 9.10 -9.10 8.69
C LYS A 165 9.25 -7.72 8.01
N PRO A 166 9.66 -7.68 6.74
CA PRO A 166 10.06 -6.44 6.07
C PRO A 166 8.91 -5.42 5.90
N LEU A 167 7.66 -5.85 6.01
CA LEU A 167 6.49 -4.96 6.02
C LEU A 167 6.28 -4.26 7.37
N GLU A 168 6.77 -4.88 8.44
CA GLU A 168 6.65 -4.40 9.82
C GLU A 168 7.82 -3.50 10.21
N ARG A 169 7.60 -2.72 11.28
CA ARG A 169 8.65 -1.89 11.88
C ARG A 169 8.90 -2.29 13.32
N ALA A 170 10.17 -2.22 13.71
CA ALA A 170 10.56 -2.13 15.10
C ALA A 170 10.60 -0.65 15.49
N PHE A 171 10.16 -0.37 16.70
CA PHE A 171 10.16 0.98 17.27
C PHE A 171 10.89 0.95 18.59
N PHE A 172 11.73 1.95 18.82
CA PHE A 172 12.26 2.24 20.14
C PHE A 172 12.43 3.74 20.31
N THR A 173 12.46 4.20 21.56
CA THR A 173 12.67 5.61 21.89
C THR A 173 14.09 5.85 22.36
N ALA A 174 14.59 7.08 22.26
CA ALA A 174 15.85 7.50 22.87
C ALA A 174 15.79 8.98 23.23
N CYS A 175 16.50 9.40 24.27
CA CYS A 175 16.67 10.80 24.66
C CYS A 175 18.11 11.31 24.44
N SER A 176 19.05 10.42 24.09
CA SER A 176 20.44 10.77 23.81
C SER A 176 21.08 9.80 22.80
N PRO A 177 22.24 10.15 22.20
CA PRO A 177 22.99 9.24 21.33
C PRO A 177 23.38 7.92 22.02
N GLU A 178 23.74 7.95 23.30
CA GLU A 178 24.13 6.76 24.06
C GLU A 178 22.96 5.80 24.25
N GLU A 179 21.77 6.33 24.57
CA GLU A 179 20.56 5.52 24.72
C GLU A 179 20.13 4.91 23.38
N TYR A 180 20.30 5.66 22.28
CA TYR A 180 20.07 5.16 20.93
C TYR A 180 20.91 3.91 20.65
N TRP A 181 22.23 4.01 20.84
CA TRP A 181 23.14 2.90 20.53
C TRP A 181 22.91 1.70 21.44
N ALA A 182 22.74 1.92 22.75
CA ALA A 182 22.47 0.84 23.70
C ALA A 182 21.20 0.04 23.35
N LYS A 183 20.11 0.71 22.95
CA LYS A 183 18.87 0.05 22.52
C LYS A 183 19.00 -0.62 21.17
N ALA A 184 19.67 0.02 20.21
CA ALA A 184 19.89 -0.54 18.88
C ALA A 184 20.73 -1.84 18.96
N GLU A 185 21.83 -1.85 19.70
CA GLU A 185 22.66 -3.03 19.93
C GLU A 185 21.87 -4.19 20.56
N ARG A 186 21.02 -3.87 21.54
CA ARG A 186 20.14 -4.87 22.14
C ARG A 186 19.18 -5.48 21.11
N LEU A 187 18.53 -4.66 20.30
CA LEU A 187 17.59 -5.14 19.27
C LEU A 187 18.29 -5.97 18.18
N ILE A 188 19.54 -5.65 17.84
CA ILE A 188 20.38 -6.45 16.94
C ILE A 188 20.70 -7.80 17.58
N LYS A 189 21.12 -7.80 18.85
CA LYS A 189 21.43 -9.01 19.61
C LYS A 189 20.21 -9.92 19.77
N ASP A 190 19.03 -9.33 19.93
CA ASP A 190 17.75 -10.03 20.05
C ASP A 190 17.18 -10.47 18.67
N ASP A 191 17.93 -10.30 17.58
CA ASP A 191 17.57 -10.65 16.20
C ASP A 191 16.28 -9.97 15.68
N VAL A 192 15.92 -8.82 16.25
CA VAL A 192 14.71 -8.05 15.88
C VAL A 192 14.97 -7.20 14.64
N ILE A 193 16.12 -6.53 14.61
CA ILE A 193 16.56 -5.67 13.50
C ILE A 193 17.94 -6.10 13.01
N ALA A 194 18.27 -5.71 11.79
CA ALA A 194 19.60 -5.91 11.23
C ALA A 194 20.37 -4.57 11.17
N GLU A 195 21.70 -4.62 11.17
CA GLU A 195 22.55 -3.42 11.21
C GLU A 195 22.37 -2.56 9.93
N GLU A 196 22.19 -3.22 8.80
CA GLU A 196 21.89 -2.61 7.50
C GLU A 196 20.55 -1.88 7.47
N ASP A 197 19.54 -2.41 8.16
CA ASP A 197 18.23 -1.77 8.30
C ASP A 197 18.30 -0.57 9.25
N LEU A 198 19.14 -0.65 10.29
CA LEU A 198 19.38 0.45 11.22
C LEU A 198 20.01 1.66 10.51
N LYS A 199 20.88 1.45 9.50
CA LYS A 199 21.44 2.53 8.66
C LYS A 199 20.38 3.28 7.85
N GLN A 200 19.22 2.67 7.64
CA GLN A 200 18.06 3.26 6.96
C GLN A 200 16.97 3.69 7.94
N ALA A 201 17.25 3.68 9.26
CA ALA A 201 16.30 4.07 10.27
C ALA A 201 15.88 5.53 10.09
N VAL A 202 14.62 5.80 10.36
CA VAL A 202 14.12 7.17 10.47
C VAL A 202 14.07 7.53 11.95
N ILE A 203 14.73 8.63 12.30
CA ILE A 203 14.75 9.19 13.66
C ILE A 203 13.89 10.45 13.64
N GLU A 204 12.79 10.43 14.39
CA GLU A 204 11.84 11.54 14.48
C GLU A 204 11.72 12.03 15.91
N GLU A 205 11.55 13.33 16.08
CA GLU A 205 11.05 13.92 17.32
C GLU A 205 9.78 13.20 17.78
N PHE A 206 9.73 12.84 19.05
CA PHE A 206 8.53 12.29 19.68
C PHE A 206 7.58 13.45 20.01
N VAL A 207 6.43 13.49 19.33
CA VAL A 207 5.39 14.53 19.47
C VAL A 207 4.21 14.01 20.29
#